data_AF-A0A7L9WLN2-F1
#
_entry.id   AF-A0A7L9WLN2-F1
#
_cell.length_a   1.000
_cell.length_b   1.000
_cell.length_c   1.000
_cell.angle_alpha   90.00
_cell.angle_beta   90.00
_cell.angle_gamma   90.00
#
_symmetry.space_group_name_H-M   'P 1'
#
loop_
_entity.id
_entity.type
_entity.pdbx_description
1 polymer ?
#
loop_
_entity_poly.entity_id
_entity_poly.type
_entity_poly.pdbx_seq_one_letter_code
_entity_poly.pdbx_strand_id
1 'polypeptide(L)'
;MSEYLLKEHDNGSVDLIEYVPTVVGTFPNRIFAERVLAALDGAINPDGVWVPAIPKPETPTSKEVSTLIAMVPTEASWMASFALVAKNQKPMKDAADALGVSFNQYRGKYAAWKKNRKVPATGSTSLDDREDCRLCGKSFRPSPDRMDLCAKCGRD
;
A
#
# COMPACT_ATOMS: atom_id res chain seq x y z
N MET A 1 -27.62 -21.85 -16.53
CA MET A 1 -28.94 -22.09 -15.91
C MET A 1 -28.85 -21.45 -14.54
N SER A 2 -29.59 -20.36 -14.32
CA SER A 2 -29.65 -19.71 -13.01
C SER A 2 -30.48 -20.58 -12.07
N GLU A 3 -30.02 -20.72 -10.82
CA GLU A 3 -30.76 -21.40 -9.76
C GLU A 3 -31.52 -20.34 -8.95
N TYR A 4 -32.80 -20.55 -8.68
CA TYR A 4 -33.64 -19.62 -7.94
C TYR A 4 -34.09 -20.27 -6.63
N LEU A 5 -33.97 -19.53 -5.51
CA LEU A 5 -34.34 -19.96 -4.17
C LEU A 5 -35.43 -19.04 -3.60
N LEU A 6 -36.39 -19.61 -2.89
CA LEU A 6 -37.38 -18.84 -2.13
C LEU A 6 -36.92 -18.76 -0.68
N LYS A 7 -36.90 -17.55 -0.12
CA LYS A 7 -36.60 -17.31 1.29
C LYS A 7 -37.82 -16.71 1.97
N GLU A 8 -38.39 -17.45 2.89
CA GLU A 8 -39.51 -16.98 3.71
C GLU A 8 -38.99 -16.16 4.90
N HIS A 9 -39.75 -15.13 5.27
CA HIS A 9 -39.48 -14.26 6.41
C HIS A 9 -40.57 -14.40 7.48
N ASP A 10 -40.25 -14.06 8.72
CA ASP A 10 -41.15 -14.19 9.88
C ASP A 10 -42.44 -13.36 9.77
N ASN A 11 -42.44 -12.35 8.89
CA ASN A 11 -43.60 -11.51 8.57
C ASN A 11 -44.54 -12.11 7.50
N GLY A 12 -44.23 -13.31 6.99
CA GLY A 12 -44.98 -13.98 5.93
C GLY A 12 -44.68 -13.52 4.51
N SER A 13 -43.70 -12.61 4.31
CA SER A 13 -43.20 -12.25 2.98
C SER A 13 -42.18 -13.27 2.47
N VAL A 14 -42.08 -13.40 1.14
CA VAL A 14 -41.17 -14.34 0.47
C VAL A 14 -40.30 -13.60 -0.52
N ASP A 15 -38.99 -13.73 -0.39
CA ASP A 15 -38.03 -13.24 -1.37
C ASP A 15 -37.71 -14.33 -2.40
N LEU A 16 -37.70 -13.94 -3.68
CA LEU A 16 -37.13 -14.76 -4.76
C LEU A 16 -35.68 -14.36 -4.98
N ILE A 17 -34.75 -15.25 -4.67
CA ILE A 17 -33.31 -15.04 -4.74
C ILE A 17 -32.76 -15.79 -5.95
N GLU A 18 -32.16 -15.07 -6.89
CA GLU A 18 -31.39 -15.67 -7.98
C GLU A 18 -29.94 -15.91 -7.53
N TYR A 19 -29.49 -17.17 -7.60
CA TYR A 19 -28.10 -17.52 -7.36
C TYR A 19 -27.30 -17.38 -8.66
N VAL A 20 -26.51 -16.32 -8.75
CA VAL A 20 -25.61 -16.05 -9.87
C VAL A 20 -24.20 -16.50 -9.49
N PRO A 21 -23.66 -17.58 -10.08
CA PRO A 21 -22.29 -17.99 -9.81
C PRO A 21 -21.33 -16.88 -10.23
N THR A 22 -20.56 -16.37 -9.26
CA THR A 22 -19.62 -15.28 -9.47
C THR A 22 -18.19 -15.82 -9.38
N VAL A 23 -17.39 -15.57 -10.41
CA VAL A 23 -15.97 -15.93 -10.40
C VAL A 23 -15.22 -14.92 -9.52
N VAL A 24 -14.86 -15.35 -8.31
CA VAL A 24 -14.14 -14.52 -7.32
C VAL A 24 -12.63 -14.46 -7.55
N GLY A 25 -12.08 -15.33 -8.41
CA GLY A 25 -10.66 -15.34 -8.74
C GLY A 25 -10.31 -16.37 -9.80
N THR A 26 -9.18 -16.15 -10.48
CA THR A 26 -8.57 -17.14 -11.39
C THR A 26 -7.19 -17.48 -10.84
N PHE A 27 -6.90 -18.77 -10.73
CA PHE A 27 -5.66 -19.26 -10.12
C PHE A 27 -4.78 -19.96 -11.16
N PRO A 28 -3.45 -19.84 -11.04
CA PRO A 28 -2.53 -20.42 -12.03
C PRO A 28 -2.46 -21.95 -11.95
N ASN A 29 -2.84 -22.56 -10.83
CA ASN A 29 -2.89 -24.01 -10.68
C ASN A 29 -4.06 -24.47 -9.80
N ARG A 30 -4.46 -25.72 -10.00
CA ARG A 30 -5.58 -26.37 -9.28
C ARG A 30 -5.29 -26.52 -7.78
N ILE A 31 -4.06 -26.89 -7.43
CA ILE A 31 -3.66 -27.12 -6.03
C ILE A 31 -3.81 -25.85 -5.19
N PHE A 32 -3.48 -24.67 -5.75
CA PHE A 32 -3.66 -23.41 -5.01
C PHE A 32 -5.13 -23.04 -4.89
N ALA A 33 -5.93 -23.23 -5.95
CA ALA A 33 -7.37 -23.00 -5.90
C ALA A 33 -8.05 -23.86 -4.82
N GLU A 34 -7.72 -25.15 -4.74
CA GLU A 34 -8.25 -26.08 -3.72
C GLU A 34 -7.84 -25.67 -2.30
N ARG A 35 -6.62 -25.15 -2.11
CA ARG A 35 -6.16 -24.63 -0.81
C ARG A 35 -6.93 -23.38 -0.37
N VAL A 36 -7.18 -22.46 -1.30
CA VAL A 36 -7.97 -21.25 -1.04
C VAL A 36 -9.42 -21.63 -0.70
N LEU A 37 -9.99 -22.58 -1.43
CA LEU A 37 -11.33 -23.10 -1.15
C LEU A 37 -11.43 -23.69 0.27
N ALA A 38 -10.48 -24.56 0.64
CA ALA A 38 -10.43 -25.15 1.98
C ALA A 38 -10.28 -24.10 3.11
N ALA A 39 -9.59 -22.99 2.84
CA ALA A 39 -9.48 -21.88 3.79
C ALA A 39 -10.80 -21.09 3.94
N LEU A 40 -11.54 -20.91 2.84
CA LEU A 40 -12.82 -20.19 2.83
C LEU A 40 -13.96 -20.99 3.47
N ASP A 41 -13.94 -22.32 3.33
CA ASP A 41 -14.93 -23.23 3.94
C ASP A 41 -14.78 -23.35 5.47
N GLY A 42 -13.86 -22.60 6.09
CA GLY A 42 -13.68 -22.60 7.55
C GLY A 42 -13.10 -23.92 8.09
N ALA A 43 -12.62 -24.82 7.22
CA ALA A 43 -11.91 -26.04 7.61
C ALA A 43 -10.51 -25.75 8.22
N ILE A 44 -10.12 -24.48 8.29
CA ILE A 44 -8.92 -24.00 8.97
C ILE A 44 -9.36 -23.15 10.17
N ASN A 45 -9.24 -23.72 11.37
CA ASN A 45 -9.53 -23.04 12.63
C ASN A 45 -8.65 -21.78 12.83
N PRO A 46 -9.17 -20.69 13.41
CA PRO A 46 -8.42 -19.45 13.65
C PRO A 46 -7.26 -19.59 14.66
N ASP A 47 -7.10 -20.74 15.34
CA ASP A 47 -6.04 -20.99 16.32
C ASP A 47 -4.99 -22.05 15.88
N GLY A 48 -5.01 -22.48 14.62
CA GLY A 48 -4.09 -23.50 14.09
C GLY A 48 -2.99 -22.92 13.21
N VAL A 49 -1.92 -22.41 13.82
CA VAL A 49 -0.65 -21.96 13.21
C VAL A 49 -0.40 -22.50 11.80
N TRP A 50 -0.37 -21.62 10.80
CA TRP A 50 0.30 -21.86 9.53
C TRP A 50 1.61 -21.07 9.46
N VAL A 51 2.70 -21.75 9.80
CA VAL A 51 4.04 -21.40 9.30
C VAL A 51 4.11 -21.92 7.86
N PRO A 52 4.33 -21.07 6.84
CA PRO A 52 4.55 -21.58 5.49
C PRO A 52 5.85 -22.39 5.45
N ALA A 53 5.73 -23.72 5.31
CA ALA A 53 6.80 -24.55 4.76
C ALA A 53 6.94 -24.19 3.27
N ILE A 54 7.88 -23.29 2.97
CA ILE A 54 8.33 -22.98 1.62
C ILE A 54 9.00 -24.26 1.06
N PRO A 55 8.54 -24.85 -0.06
CA PRO A 55 9.29 -25.91 -0.72
C PRO A 55 10.58 -25.30 -1.26
N LYS A 56 11.68 -25.77 -0.68
CA LYS A 56 13.07 -25.50 -1.07
C LYS A 56 13.29 -25.96 -2.52
N PRO A 57 13.63 -25.08 -3.47
CA PRO A 57 14.44 -25.50 -4.61
C PRO A 57 15.83 -25.90 -4.09
N GLU A 58 16.18 -27.17 -4.25
CA GLU A 58 17.55 -27.68 -4.17
C GLU A 58 18.33 -27.00 -5.31
N THR A 59 19.41 -26.22 -5.14
CA THR A 59 20.80 -26.52 -4.74
C THR A 59 21.62 -25.22 -5.03
N PRO A 60 22.87 -24.98 -4.54
CA PRO A 60 23.62 -25.60 -3.47
C PRO A 60 23.96 -24.65 -2.30
N THR A 61 24.20 -25.28 -1.16
CA THR A 61 24.95 -24.83 0.01
C THR A 61 26.11 -23.87 -0.30
N SER A 62 26.11 -22.67 0.30
CA SER A 62 27.30 -22.17 0.99
C SER A 62 26.97 -21.05 1.99
N LYS A 63 26.98 -21.47 3.25
CA LYS A 63 27.46 -20.79 4.47
C LYS A 63 26.75 -19.53 5.01
N GLU A 64 26.44 -19.71 6.29
CA GLU A 64 26.32 -18.73 7.37
C GLU A 64 25.06 -17.86 7.41
N VAL A 65 24.06 -18.50 8.02
CA VAL A 65 23.15 -17.90 8.99
C VAL A 65 23.93 -16.94 9.89
N SER A 66 23.77 -15.63 9.67
CA SER A 66 24.04 -14.62 10.67
C SER A 66 22.73 -13.96 11.04
N THR A 67 22.30 -14.29 12.26
CA THR A 67 21.25 -13.68 13.06
C THR A 67 21.19 -12.16 12.90
N LEU A 68 20.24 -11.64 12.12
CA LEU A 68 19.90 -10.22 12.19
C LEU A 68 18.39 -10.07 12.09
N ILE A 69 17.79 -9.78 13.24
CA ILE A 69 16.80 -8.74 13.48
C ILE A 69 16.03 -8.35 12.21
N ALA A 70 14.70 -8.50 12.20
CA ALA A 70 13.83 -7.84 11.25
C ALA A 70 13.95 -6.31 11.42
N MET A 71 15.08 -5.77 10.95
CA MET A 71 15.36 -4.35 10.90
C MET A 71 14.52 -3.82 9.77
N VAL A 72 13.38 -3.22 10.14
CA VAL A 72 12.73 -2.22 9.29
C VAL A 72 13.85 -1.30 8.80
N PRO A 73 14.08 -1.18 7.48
CA PRO A 73 15.25 -0.47 7.00
C PRO A 73 15.18 0.99 7.46
N THR A 74 16.20 1.42 8.21
CA THR A 74 16.31 2.79 8.70
C THR A 74 16.31 3.78 7.55
N GLU A 75 15.79 4.98 7.73
CA GLU A 75 15.75 6.02 6.70
C GLU A 75 17.12 6.28 6.03
N ALA A 76 18.22 6.20 6.79
CA ALA A 76 19.58 6.30 6.26
C ALA A 76 19.90 5.22 5.19
N SER A 77 19.45 3.98 5.41
CA SER A 77 19.65 2.87 4.47
C SER A 77 18.85 3.07 3.17
N TRP A 78 17.64 3.63 3.28
CA TRP A 78 16.83 4.02 2.12
C TRP A 78 17.55 5.09 1.29
N MET A 79 18.05 6.14 1.92
CA MET A 79 18.75 7.22 1.21
C MET A 79 20.02 6.72 0.51
N ALA A 80 20.82 5.89 1.18
CA ALA A 80 22.02 5.29 0.58
C ALA A 80 21.66 4.45 -0.65
N SER A 81 20.62 3.62 -0.55
CA SER A 81 20.12 2.81 -1.65
C SER A 81 19.61 3.67 -2.83
N PHE A 82 18.84 4.72 -2.56
CA PHE A 82 18.36 5.65 -3.58
C PHE A 82 19.49 6.39 -4.30
N ALA A 83 20.57 6.74 -3.60
CA ALA A 83 21.73 7.38 -4.20
C ALA A 83 22.44 6.44 -5.20
N LEU A 84 22.54 5.15 -4.90
CA LEU A 84 23.14 4.15 -5.81
C LEU A 84 22.29 3.94 -7.07
N VAL A 85 20.97 3.83 -6.90
CA VAL A 85 20.02 3.71 -8.03
C VAL A 85 20.04 4.98 -8.89
N ALA A 86 20.10 6.17 -8.27
CA ALA A 86 20.18 7.43 -9.01
C ALA A 86 21.47 7.58 -9.83
N LYS A 87 22.56 6.91 -9.42
CA LYS A 87 23.83 6.84 -10.17
C LYS A 87 23.87 5.71 -11.19
N ASN A 88 22.77 4.97 -11.40
CA ASN A 88 22.69 3.76 -12.23
C ASN A 88 23.70 2.67 -11.83
N GLN A 89 24.18 2.65 -10.58
CA GLN A 89 25.17 1.67 -10.11
C GLN A 89 24.53 0.35 -9.68
N LYS A 90 23.25 0.38 -9.32
CA LYS A 90 22.45 -0.82 -9.00
C LYS A 90 21.06 -0.70 -9.62
N PRO A 91 20.49 -1.78 -10.18
CA PRO A 91 19.10 -1.78 -10.60
C PRO A 91 18.19 -1.70 -9.37
N MET A 92 16.99 -1.13 -9.54
CA MET A 92 16.03 -0.95 -8.45
C MET A 92 15.61 -2.26 -7.77
N LYS A 93 15.66 -3.38 -8.50
CA LYS A 93 15.28 -4.70 -7.98
C LYS A 93 16.29 -5.17 -6.93
N ASP A 94 17.56 -5.23 -7.28
CA ASP A 94 18.64 -5.60 -6.36
C ASP A 94 18.73 -4.65 -5.16
N ALA A 95 18.40 -3.37 -5.35
CA ALA A 95 18.36 -2.38 -4.30
C ALA A 95 17.20 -2.58 -3.31
N ALA A 96 16.07 -3.13 -3.78
CA ALA A 96 14.94 -3.52 -2.94
C ALA A 96 15.23 -4.84 -2.21
N ASP A 97 15.82 -5.81 -2.91
CA ASP A 97 16.21 -7.11 -2.34
C ASP A 97 17.25 -6.92 -1.23
N ALA A 98 18.23 -6.02 -1.42
CA ALA A 98 19.23 -5.67 -0.40
C ALA A 98 18.64 -5.03 0.86
N LEU A 99 17.46 -4.40 0.77
CA LEU A 99 16.74 -3.83 1.90
C LEU A 99 15.67 -4.78 2.46
N GLY A 100 15.47 -5.96 1.86
CA GLY A 100 14.43 -6.90 2.27
C GLY A 100 13.00 -6.35 2.10
N VAL A 101 12.79 -5.42 1.16
CA VAL A 101 11.48 -4.79 0.90
C VAL A 101 10.94 -5.17 -0.46
N SER A 102 9.61 -5.12 -0.61
CA SER A 102 9.01 -5.36 -1.92
C SER A 102 9.41 -4.29 -2.94
N PHE A 103 9.57 -4.71 -4.20
CA PHE A 103 9.89 -3.81 -5.30
C PHE A 103 8.91 -2.63 -5.43
N ASN A 104 7.62 -2.87 -5.22
CA ASN A 104 6.58 -1.83 -5.31
C ASN A 104 6.73 -0.78 -4.20
N GLN A 105 7.03 -1.22 -2.97
CA GLN A 105 7.28 -0.32 -1.84
C GLN A 105 8.53 0.52 -2.08
N TYR A 106 9.60 -0.10 -2.58
CA TYR A 106 10.83 0.59 -2.91
C TYR A 106 10.63 1.65 -4.01
N ARG A 107 9.95 1.28 -5.09
CA ARG A 107 9.61 2.17 -6.20
C ARG A 107 8.78 3.37 -5.73
N GLY A 108 7.80 3.16 -4.86
CA GLY A 108 6.97 4.23 -4.29
C GLY A 108 7.80 5.23 -3.48
N LYS A 109 8.65 4.74 -2.58
CA LYS A 109 9.54 5.59 -1.76
C LYS A 109 10.59 6.32 -2.61
N TYR A 110 11.18 5.66 -3.59
CA TYR A 110 12.13 6.28 -4.52
C TYR A 110 11.48 7.41 -5.34
N ALA A 111 10.24 7.22 -5.81
CA ALA A 111 9.51 8.24 -6.53
C ALA A 111 9.22 9.48 -5.66
N ALA A 112 8.83 9.29 -4.40
CA ALA A 112 8.64 10.38 -3.44
C ALA A 112 9.96 11.14 -3.17
N TRP A 113 11.04 10.40 -2.90
CA TRP A 113 12.38 10.98 -2.72
C TRP A 113 12.83 11.80 -3.94
N LYS A 114 12.60 11.29 -5.16
CA LYS A 114 12.92 12.01 -6.41
C LYS A 114 12.11 13.31 -6.56
N LYS A 115 10.83 13.32 -6.15
CA LYS A 115 10.00 14.54 -6.15
C LYS A 115 10.55 15.57 -5.16
N ASN A 116 10.87 15.14 -3.94
CA ASN A 116 11.40 16.02 -2.89
C ASN A 116 12.78 16.62 -3.24
N ARG A 117 13.56 15.99 -4.13
CA ARG A 117 14.81 16.58 -4.65
C ARG A 117 14.62 17.61 -5.76
N LYS A 118 13.50 17.55 -6.50
CA LYS A 118 13.21 18.48 -7.60
C LYS A 118 12.49 19.74 -7.13
N VAL A 119 11.79 19.64 -6.00
CA VAL A 119 11.20 20.80 -5.35
C VAL A 119 12.33 21.45 -4.54
N PRO A 120 12.76 22.70 -4.81
CA PRO A 120 13.61 23.42 -3.87
C PRO A 120 12.93 23.39 -2.50
N ALA A 121 13.68 23.36 -1.41
CA ALA A 121 13.19 23.24 -0.02
C ALA A 121 12.37 24.47 0.47
N THR A 122 11.48 24.99 -0.37
CA THR A 122 10.63 26.17 -0.20
C THR A 122 9.16 25.77 -0.07
N GLY A 123 8.91 24.58 0.48
CA GLY A 123 7.58 23.98 0.52
C GLY A 123 7.39 22.97 1.63
N SER A 124 8.16 23.10 2.72
CA SER A 124 7.62 22.74 4.02
C SER A 124 6.44 23.69 4.23
N THR A 125 5.21 23.21 4.07
CA THR A 125 4.04 23.91 4.56
C THR A 125 4.16 23.94 6.08
N SER A 126 4.98 24.85 6.60
CA SER A 126 4.95 25.16 8.01
C SER A 126 3.56 25.71 8.30
N LEU A 127 2.99 25.36 9.45
CA LEU A 127 1.78 26.02 9.92
C LEU A 127 1.98 27.54 10.05
N ASP A 128 3.24 28.00 10.11
CA ASP A 128 3.67 29.40 10.18
C ASP A 128 3.52 30.18 8.86
N ASP A 129 3.35 29.53 7.70
CA ASP A 129 3.15 30.24 6.42
C ASP A 129 1.66 30.58 6.17
N ARG A 130 0.83 30.56 7.22
CA ARG A 130 -0.59 30.88 7.15
C ARG A 130 -0.83 32.21 7.83
N GLU A 131 -1.38 33.15 7.07
CA GLU A 131 -1.78 34.47 7.57
C GLU A 131 -3.30 34.49 7.79
N ASP A 132 -3.76 35.33 8.72
CA ASP A 132 -5.19 35.47 8.99
C ASP A 132 -5.83 36.49 8.05
N CYS A 133 -6.94 36.10 7.43
CA CYS A 133 -7.67 36.98 6.52
C CYS A 133 -8.18 38.23 7.23
N ARG A 134 -7.87 39.42 6.72
CA ARG A 134 -8.28 40.70 7.33
C ARG A 134 -9.79 40.86 7.48
N LEU A 135 -10.60 40.20 6.65
CA LEU A 135 -12.06 40.31 6.68
C LEU A 135 -12.76 39.25 7.55
N CYS A 136 -12.22 38.04 7.64
CA CYS A 136 -12.89 36.94 8.33
C CYS A 136 -12.05 36.22 9.39
N GLY A 137 -10.80 36.61 9.59
CA GLY A 137 -9.88 36.03 10.57
C GLY A 137 -9.51 34.56 10.30
N LYS A 138 -9.82 34.02 9.12
CA LYS A 138 -9.49 32.63 8.79
C LYS A 138 -8.05 32.53 8.30
N SER A 139 -7.29 31.60 8.89
CA SER A 139 -5.94 31.30 8.47
C SER A 139 -5.92 30.68 7.06
N PHE A 140 -5.23 31.34 6.14
CA PHE A 140 -5.10 30.94 4.74
C PHE A 140 -3.65 31.05 4.28
N ARG A 141 -3.33 30.41 3.16
CA ARG A 141 -2.01 30.54 2.55
C ARG A 141 -2.03 31.76 1.63
N PRO A 142 -1.18 32.78 1.86
CA PRO A 142 -1.17 33.98 1.03
C PRO A 142 -0.85 33.64 -0.42
N SER A 143 -1.51 34.36 -1.33
CA SER A 143 -1.28 34.25 -2.77
C SER A 143 -0.66 35.57 -3.23
N PRO A 144 0.34 35.56 -4.13
CA PRO A 144 1.03 36.77 -4.56
C PRO A 144 0.09 37.83 -5.18
N ASP A 145 -1.07 37.41 -5.69
CA ASP A 145 -2.05 38.34 -6.27
C ASP A 145 -2.99 38.97 -5.22
N ARG A 146 -3.04 38.44 -3.99
CA ARG A 146 -4.01 38.85 -2.95
C ARG A 146 -3.35 38.79 -1.58
N MET A 147 -2.64 39.85 -1.25
CA MET A 147 -1.70 39.88 -0.14
C MET A 147 -2.30 39.76 1.27
N ASP A 148 -3.63 39.89 1.48
CA ASP A 148 -4.21 39.82 2.84
C ASP A 148 -5.61 39.21 2.92
N LEU A 149 -6.10 38.60 1.83
CA LEU A 149 -7.49 38.13 1.72
C LEU A 149 -7.58 36.66 1.31
N CYS A 150 -8.41 35.91 2.03
CA CYS A 150 -8.70 34.53 1.66
C CYS A 150 -9.46 34.43 0.33
N ALA A 151 -9.41 33.25 -0.29
CA ALA A 151 -10.03 32.99 -1.60
C ALA A 151 -11.55 33.25 -1.67
N LYS A 152 -12.22 33.34 -0.51
CA LYS A 152 -13.63 33.72 -0.41
C LYS A 152 -13.77 35.24 -0.40
N CYS A 153 -13.12 35.92 0.55
CA CYS A 153 -13.23 37.35 0.74
C CYS A 153 -12.63 38.21 -0.37
N GLY A 154 -11.67 37.71 -1.17
CA GLY A 154 -11.16 38.46 -2.32
C GLY A 154 -12.00 38.33 -3.59
N ARG A 155 -13.11 37.59 -3.57
CA ARG A 155 -14.01 37.43 -4.73
C ARG A 155 -15.24 38.33 -4.67
N ASP A 156 -15.56 38.83 -3.47
CA ASP A 156 -16.60 39.82 -3.22
C ASP A 156 -16.02 41.23 -3.35
#